data_AF-A0A1S2PGF5-F1
#
_entry.id   AF-A0A1S2PGF5-F1
#
_cell.length_a   1.000
_cell.length_b   1.000
_cell.length_c   1.000
_cell.angle_alpha   90.00
_cell.angle_beta   90.00
_cell.angle_gamma   90.00
#
_symmetry.space_group_name_H-M   'P 1'
#
loop_
_entity.id
_entity.type
_entity.pdbx_description
1 polymer ?
#
loop_
_entity_poly.entity_id
_entity_poly.type
_entity_poly.pdbx_seq_one_letter_code
_entity_poly.pdbx_strand_id
1 'polypeptide(L)'
;MEFVPFNDAVAPAVTRWLVADRSCRADGHDAFGFTRGAVQHLAFGHGPHHCLARSLARTELQITLPMLFRRRADLRLCALAPEEARSPSVRSTGYGNCP
;
A
#
# COMPACT_ATOMS: atom_id res chain seq x y z
N MET A 1 -4.08 -22.01 21.97
CA MET A 1 -3.47 -20.74 22.41
C MET A 1 -2.00 -21.05 22.60
N GLU A 2 -1.21 -20.90 21.55
CA GLU A 2 0.20 -21.28 21.55
C GLU A 2 1.02 -20.13 22.14
N PHE A 3 1.86 -20.43 23.11
CA PHE A 3 2.66 -19.44 23.82
C PHE A 3 3.88 -19.10 22.97
N VAL A 4 3.97 -17.86 22.49
CA VAL A 4 5.18 -17.36 21.84
C VAL A 4 6.23 -17.09 22.93
N PRO A 5 7.39 -17.74 22.91
CA PRO A 5 8.46 -17.52 23.88
C PRO A 5 8.90 -16.06 23.95
N PHE A 6 9.35 -15.63 25.13
CA PHE A 6 10.03 -14.35 25.28
C PHE A 6 11.30 -14.34 24.41
N ASN A 7 11.41 -13.34 23.53
CA ASN A 7 12.49 -13.15 22.55
C ASN A 7 12.39 -13.95 21.23
N ASP A 8 11.30 -14.68 20.99
CA ASP A 8 11.06 -15.22 19.64
C ASP A 8 10.73 -14.09 18.66
N ALA A 9 11.43 -14.09 17.52
CA ALA A 9 11.19 -13.15 16.45
C ALA A 9 9.86 -13.47 15.78
N VAL A 10 8.80 -12.80 16.21
CA VAL A 10 7.59 -12.67 15.40
C VAL A 10 8.02 -11.87 14.17
N ALA A 11 8.14 -12.54 13.01
CA ALA A 11 8.64 -11.93 11.78
C ALA A 11 8.04 -10.52 11.59
N PRO A 12 8.86 -9.46 11.44
CA PRO A 12 8.36 -8.10 11.36
C PRO A 12 7.39 -8.02 10.19
N ALA A 13 6.13 -7.78 10.51
CA ALA A 13 4.98 -7.97 9.66
C ALA A 13 4.89 -6.99 8.47
N VAL A 14 5.97 -6.30 8.10
CA VAL A 14 5.96 -5.23 7.07
C VAL A 14 5.36 -5.74 5.75
N THR A 15 5.72 -6.96 5.35
CA THR A 15 5.19 -7.62 4.14
C THR A 15 3.84 -8.33 4.41
N ARG A 16 3.57 -8.74 5.65
CA ARG A 16 2.33 -9.44 6.06
C ARG A 16 1.12 -8.50 6.23
N TRP A 17 1.33 -7.19 6.41
CA TRP A 17 0.25 -6.20 6.49
C TRP A 17 -0.60 -6.13 5.21
N LEU A 18 -0.04 -6.38 4.04
CA LEU A 18 -0.79 -6.43 2.77
C LEU A 18 -1.87 -7.52 2.79
N VAL A 19 -1.55 -8.71 3.32
CA VAL A 19 -2.50 -9.82 3.46
C VAL A 19 -3.53 -9.48 4.54
N ALA A 20 -3.11 -8.92 5.67
CA ALA A 20 -4.00 -8.52 6.75
C ALA A 20 -4.97 -7.42 6.34
N ASP A 21 -4.54 -6.46 5.51
CA ASP A 21 -5.42 -5.43 4.96
C ASP A 21 -6.53 -6.07 4.13
N ARG A 22 -6.19 -7.04 3.27
CA ARG A 22 -7.21 -7.78 2.55
C ARG A 22 -8.17 -8.47 3.52
N SER A 23 -7.67 -9.17 4.54
CA SER A 23 -8.40 -10.15 5.37
C SER A 23 -9.60 -9.62 6.21
N CYS A 24 -9.68 -8.32 6.51
CA CYS A 24 -10.66 -7.78 7.48
C CYS A 24 -11.94 -7.19 6.86
N ARG A 25 -12.32 -7.52 5.62
CA ARG A 25 -13.36 -6.79 4.85
C ARG A 25 -14.52 -7.68 4.40
N ALA A 26 -15.76 -7.19 4.56
CA ALA A 26 -17.00 -7.94 4.32
C ALA A 26 -17.50 -7.95 2.86
N ASP A 27 -16.94 -7.10 1.99
CA ASP A 27 -17.42 -6.85 0.62
C ASP A 27 -16.25 -6.87 -0.38
N GLY A 28 -15.92 -8.06 -0.87
CA GLY A 28 -15.02 -8.31 -2.00
C GLY A 28 -13.57 -7.85 -1.81
N HIS A 29 -12.68 -8.80 -1.48
CA HIS A 29 -11.28 -8.60 -1.07
C HIS A 29 -10.37 -7.87 -2.06
N ASP A 30 -10.68 -7.91 -3.36
CA ASP A 30 -9.77 -7.41 -4.42
C ASP A 30 -10.35 -6.25 -5.25
N ALA A 31 -11.61 -5.88 -4.99
CA ALA A 31 -12.27 -4.82 -5.74
C ALA A 31 -11.91 -3.44 -5.19
N PHE A 32 -11.29 -2.60 -6.01
CA PHE A 32 -11.07 -1.20 -5.68
C PHE A 32 -12.39 -0.41 -5.75
N GLY A 33 -12.67 0.45 -4.76
CA GLY A 33 -13.92 1.21 -4.69
C GLY A 33 -13.77 2.55 -3.98
N PHE A 34 -14.24 3.62 -4.63
CA PHE A 34 -14.13 5.00 -4.15
C PHE A 34 -15.23 5.43 -3.17
N THR A 35 -16.38 4.76 -3.22
CA THR A 35 -17.55 5.06 -2.37
C THR A 35 -17.47 4.40 -1.00
N ARG A 36 -16.41 3.61 -0.75
CA ARG A 36 -16.15 3.04 0.57
C ARG A 36 -15.84 4.21 1.50
N GLY A 37 -16.55 4.29 2.63
CA GLY A 37 -16.34 5.33 3.65
C GLY A 37 -14.94 5.28 4.27
N ALA A 38 -14.74 5.84 5.46
CA ALA A 38 -13.43 5.77 6.12
C ALA A 38 -13.04 4.31 6.45
N VAL A 39 -12.25 3.68 5.58
CA VAL A 39 -11.81 2.29 5.74
C VAL A 39 -10.58 2.26 6.65
N GLN A 40 -10.65 1.46 7.73
CA GLN A 40 -9.48 1.16 8.53
C GLN A 40 -8.59 0.18 7.75
N HIS A 41 -7.41 0.64 7.35
CA HIS A 41 -6.46 -0.12 6.55
C HIS A 41 -5.10 -0.19 7.24
N LEU A 42 -4.36 -1.28 6.99
CA LEU A 42 -3.07 -1.58 7.62
C LEU A 42 -1.86 -1.16 6.77
N ALA A 43 -2.08 -0.42 5.66
CA ALA A 43 -1.01 0.03 4.77
C ALA A 43 0.07 0.90 5.44
N PHE A 44 -0.24 1.52 6.60
CA PHE A 44 0.71 2.30 7.41
C PHE A 44 1.09 1.59 8.73
N GLY A 45 0.86 0.28 8.82
CA GLY A 45 1.03 -0.48 10.07
C GLY A 45 0.03 -0.08 11.17
N HIS A 46 0.24 -0.61 12.37
CA HIS A 46 -0.59 -0.36 13.54
C HIS A 46 0.26 -0.45 14.83
N GLY A 47 -0.21 0.15 15.93
CA GLY A 47 0.45 0.09 17.23
C GLY A 47 1.74 0.93 17.32
N PRO A 48 2.72 0.54 18.15
CA PRO A 48 3.97 1.29 18.34
C PRO A 48 4.83 1.46 17.07
N HIS A 49 4.62 0.60 16.07
CA HIS A 49 5.29 0.66 14.76
C HIS A 49 4.41 1.29 13.68
N HIS A 50 3.42 2.08 14.08
CA HIS A 50 2.63 2.88 13.16
C HIS A 50 3.52 3.86 12.39
N CYS A 51 3.31 3.95 11.08
CA CYS A 51 4.16 4.76 10.20
C CYS A 51 4.10 6.23 10.59
N LEU A 52 5.23 6.75 11.07
CA LEU A 52 5.40 8.16 11.44
C LEU A 52 5.01 9.11 10.30
N ALA A 53 5.28 8.71 9.05
CA ALA A 53 5.01 9.52 7.85
C ALA A 53 3.58 9.40 7.31
N ARG A 54 2.63 8.73 8.00
CA ARG A 54 1.26 8.53 7.50
C ARG A 54 0.58 9.83 7.08
N SER A 55 0.64 10.86 7.92
CA SER A 55 -0.04 12.13 7.64
C SER A 55 0.60 12.86 6.46
N LEU A 56 1.94 12.85 6.38
CA LEU A 56 2.68 13.44 5.26
C LEU A 56 2.32 12.75 3.94
N ALA A 57 2.44 11.42 3.89
CA ALA A 57 2.14 10.64 2.68
C ALA A 57 0.70 10.86 2.19
N ARG A 58 -0.27 11.01 3.12
CA ARG A 58 -1.65 11.33 2.76
C ARG A 58 -1.78 12.72 2.15
N THR A 59 -1.15 13.73 2.74
CA THR A 59 -1.17 15.10 2.22
C THR A 59 -0.52 15.17 0.84
N GLU A 60 0.63 14.53 0.67
CA GLU A 60 1.33 14.44 -0.62
C GLU A 60 0.43 13.81 -1.69
N LEU A 61 -0.25 12.70 -1.39
CA LEU A 61 -1.16 12.06 -2.33
C LEU A 61 -2.40 12.91 -2.64
N GLN A 62 -2.97 13.58 -1.64
CA GLN A 62 -4.13 14.47 -1.81
C GLN A 62 -3.83 15.66 -2.73
N ILE A 63 -2.57 16.11 -2.78
CA ILE A 63 -2.14 17.20 -3.66
C ILE A 63 -1.69 16.65 -5.01
N THR A 64 -0.82 15.64 -5.00
CA THR A 64 -0.09 15.16 -6.17
C THR A 64 -1.00 14.44 -7.16
N LEU A 65 -1.90 13.57 -6.69
CA LEU A 65 -2.77 12.81 -7.60
C LEU A 65 -3.71 13.73 -8.39
N PRO A 66 -4.45 14.69 -7.78
CA PRO A 66 -5.26 15.63 -8.55
C PRO A 66 -4.41 16.50 -9.48
N MET A 67 -3.24 16.96 -9.04
CA MET A 67 -2.34 17.77 -9.86
C MET A 67 -1.85 17.00 -11.09
N LEU A 68 -1.50 15.73 -10.93
CA LEU A 68 -1.08 14.84 -12.01
C LEU A 68 -2.18 14.73 -13.07
N PHE A 69 -3.40 14.36 -12.67
CA PHE A 69 -4.51 14.17 -13.61
C PHE A 69 -5.00 15.48 -14.22
N ARG A 70 -4.85 16.62 -13.54
CA ARG A 70 -5.15 17.95 -14.11
C ARG A 70 -4.15 18.37 -15.19
N ARG A 71 -2.87 18.06 -15.01
CA ARG A 71 -1.80 18.44 -15.96
C ARG A 71 -1.69 17.46 -17.14
N ARG A 72 -2.04 16.19 -16.93
CA ARG A 72 -1.89 15.11 -17.91
C ARG A 72 -3.11 14.19 -17.86
N ALA A 73 -4.23 14.69 -18.37
CA ALA A 73 -5.51 13.96 -18.36
C ALA A 73 -5.51 12.73 -19.31
N ASP A 74 -4.61 12.73 -20.29
CA ASP A 74 -4.43 11.70 -21.31
C ASP A 74 -3.36 10.66 -20.95
N LEU A 75 -2.91 10.60 -19.68
CA LEU A 75 -1.95 9.59 -19.21
C LEU A 75 -2.42 8.18 -19.57
N ARG A 76 -1.55 7.44 -20.23
CA ARG A 76 -1.68 6.02 -20.56
C ARG A 76 -0.34 5.35 -20.29
N LEU A 77 -0.37 4.08 -19.92
CA LEU A 77 0.85 3.29 -19.76
C LEU A 77 1.47 3.05 -21.14
N CYS A 78 2.74 3.41 -21.31
CA CYS A 78 3.51 2.96 -22.45
C CYS A 78 3.74 1.44 -22.31
N ALA A 79 3.57 0.70 -23.41
CA ALA A 79 3.53 -0.77 -23.41
C ALA A 79 4.91 -1.39 -23.05
N LEU A 80 5.20 -1.50 -21.76
CA LEU A 80 6.15 -2.44 -21.19
C LEU A 80 5.39 -3.63 -20.62
N ALA A 81 5.98 -4.83 -20.70
CA ALA A 81 5.48 -5.96 -19.94
C ALA A 81 5.58 -5.61 -18.44
N PRO A 82 4.48 -5.65 -17.67
CA PRO A 82 4.43 -5.12 -16.30
C PRO A 82 5.42 -5.79 -15.34
N GLU A 83 5.86 -7.02 -15.63
CA GLU A 83 6.91 -7.72 -14.89
C GLU A 83 8.29 -7.07 -15.05
N GLU A 84 8.62 -6.54 -16.23
CA GLU A 84 9.93 -5.93 -16.51
C GLU A 84 10.07 -4.55 -15.85
N ALA A 85 8.95 -3.86 -15.65
CA ALA A 85 8.92 -2.55 -15.02
C ALA A 85 8.89 -2.61 -13.48
N ARG A 86 8.65 -3.79 -12.89
CA ARG A 86 8.49 -3.92 -11.44
C ARG A 86 9.81 -3.67 -10.73
N SER A 87 9.78 -2.84 -9.69
CA SER A 87 10.96 -2.63 -8.85
C SER A 87 11.35 -3.92 -8.14
N PRO A 88 12.65 -4.29 -8.10
CA PRO A 88 13.13 -5.46 -7.34
C PRO A 88 13.21 -5.20 -5.82
N SER A 89 12.71 -4.05 -5.35
CA SER A 89 12.71 -3.71 -3.93
C SER A 89 11.88 -4.69 -3.11
N VAL A 90 12.48 -5.21 -2.03
CA VAL A 90 11.79 -6.02 -1.01
C VAL A 90 11.11 -5.16 0.06
N ARG A 91 11.44 -3.85 0.11
CA ARG A 91 10.92 -2.91 1.11
C ARG A 91 9.66 -2.20 0.65
N SER A 92 9.54 -2.00 -0.66
CA SER A 92 8.46 -1.25 -1.29
C SER A 92 8.01 -1.97 -2.54
N THR A 93 6.70 -2.09 -2.73
CA THR A 93 6.14 -2.58 -3.98
C THR A 93 5.86 -1.39 -4.88
N GLY A 94 6.31 -1.45 -6.14
CA GLY A 94 6.08 -0.41 -7.13
C GLY A 94 6.78 -0.71 -8.44
N TYR A 95 6.82 0.27 -9.32
CA TYR A 95 7.51 0.20 -10.61
C TYR A 95 8.81 1.01 -10.53
N GLY A 96 9.91 0.46 -11.06
CA GLY A 96 11.21 1.15 -11.11
C GLY A 96 11.27 2.17 -12.25
N ASN A 97 10.50 1.94 -13.30
CA ASN A 97 10.25 2.85 -14.40
C ASN A 97 8.76 2.82 -14.75
N CYS A 98 8.22 3.98 -15.14
CA CYS A 98 6.89 4.09 -15.70
C CYS A 98 7.00 5.11 -16.85
N PRO A 99 7.34 4.64 -18.07
CA PRO A 99 7.47 5.51 -19.23
C PRO A 99 6.14 6.08 -19.71
#